data_AF-A0A940ZNZ3-F1
#
_entry.id   AF-A0A940ZNZ3-F1
#
_cell.length_a   1.000
_cell.length_b   1.000
_cell.length_c   1.000
_cell.angle_alpha   90.00
_cell.angle_beta   90.00
_cell.angle_gamma   90.00
#
_symmetry.space_group_name_H-M   'P 1'
#
loop_
_entity.id
_entity.type
_entity.pdbx_description
1 polymer ?
#
loop_
_entity_poly.entity_id
_entity_poly.type
_entity_poly.pdbx_seq_one_letter_code
_entity_poly.pdbx_strand_id
1 'polypeptide(L)'
;MHAIVAGFLAGAAAGVIMGVIAHILFKLRVFRSSLIVIDGSFLFRMIGRDAGPGLVAAAGLMIHLVTSAVFGALYFVATGILGKDASGAAWSLLLMGLYVALLWLSMLFIALPIAGQGILGRRSGRYSWLEQLILHAIFFIAYTTFVRIII
;
A
#
# COMPACT_ATOMS: atom_id res chain seq x y z
N MET A 1 20.59 3.89 11.97
CA MET A 1 20.01 2.66 11.39
C MET A 1 20.19 2.69 9.88
N HIS A 2 20.35 1.54 9.21
CA HIS A 2 20.49 1.53 7.74
C HIS A 2 19.20 2.04 7.06
N ALA A 3 19.30 2.90 6.04
CA ALA A 3 18.15 3.57 5.43
C ALA A 3 17.08 2.61 4.89
N ILE A 4 17.51 1.48 4.33
CA ILE A 4 16.60 0.41 3.87
C ILE A 4 15.80 -0.19 5.03
N VAL A 5 16.42 -0.40 6.20
CA VAL A 5 15.75 -0.92 7.39
C VAL A 5 14.78 0.13 7.95
N ALA A 6 15.18 1.40 7.95
CA ALA A 6 14.29 2.51 8.30
C ALA A 6 13.06 2.56 7.38
N GLY A 7 13.26 2.48 6.07
CA GLY A 7 12.20 2.39 5.07
C GLY A 7 11.28 1.19 5.30
N PHE A 8 11.84 0.01 5.60
CA PHE A 8 11.07 -1.19 5.90
C PHE A 8 10.15 -1.00 7.11
N LEU A 9 10.70 -0.52 8.23
CA LEU A 9 9.96 -0.31 9.47
C LEU A 9 8.91 0.81 9.33
N ALA A 10 9.26 1.92 8.69
CA ALA A 10 8.34 3.00 8.39
C ALA A 10 7.21 2.54 7.46
N GLY A 11 7.53 1.74 6.45
CA GLY A 11 6.57 1.14 5.52
C GLY A 11 5.62 0.20 6.23
N ALA A 12 6.11 -0.68 7.10
CA ALA A 12 5.28 -1.55 7.93
C ALA A 12 4.33 -0.75 8.84
N ALA A 13 4.85 0.27 9.54
CA ALA A 13 4.07 1.12 10.43
C ALA A 13 2.99 1.92 9.67
N ALA A 14 3.35 2.51 8.53
CA ALA A 14 2.41 3.19 7.65
C ALA A 14 1.35 2.22 7.09
N GLY A 15 1.75 0.99 6.75
CA GLY A 15 0.87 -0.10 6.33
C GLY A 15 -0.16 -0.45 7.41
N VAL A 16 0.25 -0.55 8.67
CA VAL A 16 -0.67 -0.76 9.80
C VAL A 16 -1.69 0.37 9.89
N ILE A 17 -1.24 1.63 9.88
CA ILE A 17 -2.13 2.80 9.94
C ILE A 17 -3.13 2.80 8.77
N MET A 18 -2.64 2.60 7.55
CA MET A 18 -3.47 2.54 6.36
C MET A 18 -4.49 1.40 6.46
N GLY A 19 -4.08 0.21 6.91
CA GLY A 19 -4.96 -0.95 7.06
C GLY A 19 -6.05 -0.74 8.11
N VAL A 20 -5.71 -0.14 9.25
CA VAL A 20 -6.68 0.20 10.32
C VAL A 20 -7.69 1.23 9.81
N ILE A 21 -7.22 2.31 9.18
CA ILE A 21 -8.12 3.35 8.66
C ILE A 21 -9.01 2.79 7.55
N ALA A 22 -8.46 1.98 6.63
CA ALA A 22 -9.25 1.30 5.60
C ALA A 22 -10.36 0.45 6.21
N HIS A 23 -10.06 -0.29 7.28
CA HIS A 23 -11.04 -1.12 7.97
C HIS A 23 -12.14 -0.27 8.63
N ILE A 24 -11.77 0.83 9.29
CA ILE A 24 -12.73 1.77 9.91
C ILE A 24 -13.65 2.36 8.83
N LEU A 25 -13.08 2.89 7.74
CA LEU A 25 -13.86 3.49 6.65
C LEU A 25 -14.79 2.48 5.97
N PHE A 26 -14.36 1.22 5.85
CA PHE A 26 -15.20 0.13 5.37
C PHE A 26 -16.36 -0.17 6.34
N LYS A 27 -16.09 -0.27 7.65
CA LYS A 27 -17.13 -0.50 8.67
C LYS A 27 -18.14 0.65 8.75
N LEU A 28 -17.70 1.88 8.54
CA LEU A 28 -18.55 3.07 8.44
C LEU A 28 -19.28 3.19 7.09
N ARG A 29 -19.07 2.25 6.16
CA ARG A 29 -19.63 2.24 4.79
C ARG A 29 -19.25 3.47 3.95
N VAL A 30 -18.19 4.18 4.35
CA VAL A 30 -17.57 5.24 3.53
C VAL A 30 -16.87 4.59 2.34
N PHE A 31 -16.14 3.51 2.60
CA PHE A 31 -15.56 2.67 1.56
C PHE A 31 -16.48 1.48 1.27
N ARG A 32 -16.67 1.18 -0.01
CA ARG A 32 -17.42 0.01 -0.45
C ARG A 32 -16.57 -1.25 -0.46
N SER A 33 -15.25 -1.09 -0.48
CA SER A 33 -14.31 -2.19 -0.54
C SER A 33 -13.41 -2.22 0.70
N SER A 34 -13.02 -3.43 1.10
CA SER A 34 -12.03 -3.64 2.16
C SER A 34 -10.67 -3.86 1.51
N LEU A 35 -9.69 -3.01 1.83
CA LEU A 35 -8.31 -3.13 1.37
C LEU A 35 -7.76 -4.56 1.60
N ILE A 36 -7.97 -5.07 2.81
CA ILE A 36 -7.53 -6.41 3.21
C ILE A 36 -8.15 -7.50 2.33
N VAL A 37 -9.43 -7.38 1.99
CA VAL A 37 -10.10 -8.37 1.12
C VAL A 37 -9.60 -8.27 -0.32
N ILE A 38 -9.31 -7.06 -0.81
CA ILE A 38 -8.71 -6.84 -2.14
C ILE A 38 -7.36 -7.55 -2.22
N ASP A 39 -6.49 -7.31 -1.25
CA ASP A 39 -5.12 -7.86 -1.22
C ASP A 39 -5.11 -9.39 -1.13
N GLY A 40 -6.00 -9.95 -0.30
CA GLY A 40 -6.17 -11.40 -0.23
C GLY A 40 -6.69 -11.98 -1.55
N SER A 41 -7.68 -11.32 -2.16
CA SER A 41 -8.24 -11.73 -3.45
C SER A 41 -7.21 -11.66 -4.57
N PHE A 42 -6.36 -10.62 -4.55
CA PHE A 42 -5.23 -10.46 -5.46
C PHE A 42 -4.27 -11.65 -5.35
N LEU A 43 -3.85 -12.00 -4.14
CA LEU A 43 -2.94 -13.13 -3.91
C LEU A 43 -3.53 -14.44 -4.43
N PHE A 44 -4.76 -14.76 -4.04
CA PHE A 44 -5.39 -16.03 -4.42
C PHE A 44 -5.65 -16.13 -5.92
N ARG A 45 -6.07 -15.04 -6.57
CA ARG A 45 -6.24 -15.01 -8.02
C ARG A 45 -4.90 -15.09 -8.76
N MET A 46 -3.84 -14.49 -8.24
CA MET A 46 -2.50 -14.59 -8.83
C MET A 46 -1.99 -16.04 -8.87
N ILE A 47 -2.25 -16.82 -7.83
CA ILE A 47 -1.86 -18.24 -7.77
C ILE A 47 -2.91 -19.19 -8.37
N GLY A 48 -3.98 -18.65 -8.98
CA GLY A 48 -5.04 -19.42 -9.61
C GLY A 48 -5.82 -20.32 -8.66
N ARG A 49 -5.96 -19.94 -7.38
CA ARG A 49 -6.70 -20.71 -6.37
C ARG A 49 -7.85 -19.91 -5.80
N ASP A 50 -8.91 -20.62 -5.45
CA ASP A 50 -10.00 -20.07 -4.65
C ASP A 50 -9.75 -20.29 -3.15
N ALA A 51 -10.27 -19.37 -2.34
CA ALA A 51 -10.14 -19.42 -0.89
C ALA A 51 -11.43 -18.95 -0.22
N GLY A 52 -11.74 -19.54 0.94
CA GLY A 52 -12.86 -19.11 1.77
C GLY A 52 -12.63 -17.70 2.34
N PRO A 53 -13.70 -16.98 2.76
CA PRO A 53 -13.61 -15.58 3.20
C PRO A 53 -12.61 -15.33 4.33
N GLY A 54 -12.53 -16.25 5.31
CA GLY A 54 -11.59 -16.12 6.42
C GLY A 54 -10.12 -16.20 5.98
N LEU A 55 -9.82 -17.11 5.04
CA LEU A 55 -8.47 -17.28 4.52
C LEU A 55 -8.05 -16.09 3.63
N VAL A 56 -8.98 -15.58 2.82
CA VAL A 56 -8.78 -14.35 2.04
C VAL A 56 -8.43 -13.17 2.96
N ALA A 57 -9.17 -12.98 4.05
CA ALA A 57 -8.91 -11.89 4.98
C ALA A 57 -7.56 -12.03 5.69
N ALA A 58 -7.23 -13.23 6.18
CA ALA A 58 -5.95 -13.49 6.85
C ALA A 58 -4.76 -13.28 5.90
N ALA A 59 -4.82 -13.85 4.70
CA ALA A 59 -3.78 -13.71 3.70
C ALA A 59 -3.64 -12.25 3.24
N GLY A 60 -4.78 -11.55 3.09
CA GLY A 60 -4.83 -10.13 2.78
C GLY A 60 -4.12 -9.27 3.81
N LEU A 61 -4.31 -9.54 5.11
CA LEU A 61 -3.64 -8.80 6.17
C LEU A 61 -2.13 -9.03 6.12
N MET A 62 -1.71 -10.28 5.95
CA MET A 62 -0.30 -10.63 5.88
C MET A 62 0.38 -10.00 4.67
N ILE A 63 -0.21 -10.15 3.48
CA ILE A 63 0.38 -9.62 2.25
C ILE A 63 0.40 -8.10 2.28
N HIS A 64 -0.64 -7.43 2.79
CA HIS A 64 -0.70 -5.97 2.95
C HIS A 64 0.46 -5.42 3.80
N LEU A 65 0.73 -6.06 4.93
CA LEU A 65 1.83 -5.65 5.81
C LEU A 65 3.20 -5.90 5.18
N VAL A 66 3.37 -7.07 4.55
CA VAL A 66 4.62 -7.42 3.87
C VAL A 66 4.88 -6.48 2.70
N THR A 67 3.90 -6.24 1.84
CA THR A 67 4.04 -5.33 0.68
C THR A 67 4.30 -3.91 1.14
N SER A 68 3.60 -3.43 2.18
CA SER A 68 3.85 -2.09 2.75
C SER A 68 5.29 -1.94 3.24
N ALA A 69 5.83 -2.94 3.94
CA ALA A 69 7.20 -2.93 4.43
C ALA A 69 8.22 -3.01 3.28
N VAL A 70 7.99 -3.91 2.32
CA VAL A 70 8.85 -4.08 1.14
C VAL A 70 8.86 -2.81 0.28
N PHE A 71 7.71 -2.18 0.02
CA PHE A 71 7.64 -0.93 -0.72
C PHE A 71 8.32 0.23 0.04
N GLY A 72 8.18 0.29 1.37
CA GLY A 72 8.94 1.24 2.18
C GLY A 72 10.46 1.07 2.02
N ALA A 73 10.95 -0.17 2.05
CA ALA A 73 12.37 -0.46 1.81
C ALA A 73 12.81 -0.10 0.36
N LEU A 74 11.98 -0.45 -0.62
CA LEU A 74 12.24 -0.21 -2.04
C LEU A 74 12.39 1.27 -2.38
N TYR A 75 11.69 2.17 -1.67
CA TYR A 75 11.89 3.60 -1.83
C TYR A 75 13.37 3.98 -1.62
N PHE A 76 13.99 3.55 -0.51
CA PHE A 76 15.38 3.88 -0.20
C PHE A 76 16.39 3.16 -1.09
N VAL A 77 16.07 1.96 -1.56
CA VAL A 77 16.86 1.28 -2.59
C VAL A 77 16.87 2.12 -3.87
N ALA A 78 15.69 2.52 -4.35
CA ALA A 78 15.56 3.29 -5.58
C ALA A 78 16.25 4.65 -5.49
N THR A 79 16.08 5.39 -4.39
CA THR A 79 16.73 6.69 -4.22
C THR A 79 18.25 6.58 -4.03
N GLY A 80 18.72 5.50 -3.40
CA GLY A 80 20.16 5.21 -3.28
C GLY A 80 20.80 4.95 -4.65
N ILE A 81 20.12 4.21 -5.53
CA ILE A 81 20.57 3.99 -6.92
C ILE A 81 20.63 5.33 -7.70
N LEU A 82 19.71 6.26 -7.41
CA LEU A 82 19.72 7.61 -7.99
C LEU A 82 20.75 8.56 -7.34
N GLY A 83 21.63 8.06 -6.47
CA GLY A 83 22.69 8.85 -5.83
C GLY A 83 22.19 9.81 -4.76
N LYS A 84 20.97 9.63 -4.23
CA LYS A 84 20.47 10.39 -3.09
C LYS A 84 20.94 9.73 -1.79
N ASP A 85 21.44 10.54 -0.88
CA ASP A 85 21.69 10.13 0.49
C ASP A 85 20.36 9.89 1.23
N ALA A 86 20.44 9.14 2.33
CA ALA A 86 19.25 8.76 3.10
C ALA A 86 18.48 9.98 3.62
N SER A 87 19.20 10.98 4.12
CA SER A 87 18.62 12.21 4.64
C SER A 87 17.96 13.03 3.52
N GLY A 88 18.65 13.26 2.40
CA GLY A 88 18.06 13.98 1.26
C GLY A 88 16.83 13.29 0.68
N ALA A 89 16.81 11.95 0.64
CA ALA A 89 15.62 11.20 0.26
C ALA A 89 14.48 11.35 1.29
N ALA A 90 14.75 11.16 2.57
CA ALA A 90 13.77 11.25 3.67
C ALA A 90 13.04 12.61 3.73
N TRP A 91 13.75 13.69 3.39
CA TRP A 91 13.19 15.04 3.42
C TRP A 91 12.56 15.47 2.08
N SER A 92 12.74 14.71 1.00
CA SER A 92 12.16 15.03 -0.32
C SER A 92 10.71 14.58 -0.46
N LEU A 93 9.78 15.49 -0.14
CA LEU A 93 8.34 15.26 -0.35
C LEU A 93 7.99 14.95 -1.81
N LEU A 94 8.70 15.58 -2.76
CA LEU A 94 8.47 15.37 -4.19
C LEU A 94 8.79 13.92 -4.60
N LEU A 95 9.98 13.41 -4.26
CA LEU A 95 10.38 12.05 -4.62
C LEU A 95 9.46 11.01 -3.99
N MET A 96 9.10 11.21 -2.73
CA MET A 96 8.23 10.30 -2.00
C MET A 96 6.79 10.36 -2.52
N GLY A 97 6.29 11.54 -2.89
CA GLY A 97 4.98 11.74 -3.50
C GLY A 97 4.90 11.08 -4.88
N LEU A 98 5.92 11.26 -5.72
CA LEU A 98 6.02 10.58 -7.03
C LEU A 98 6.07 9.05 -6.87
N TYR A 99 6.83 8.57 -5.90
CA TYR A 99 6.91 7.14 -5.59
C TYR A 99 5.55 6.57 -5.17
N VAL A 100 4.85 7.21 -4.23
CA VAL A 100 3.53 6.76 -3.78
C VAL A 100 2.48 6.89 -4.88
N ALA A 101 2.55 7.93 -5.73
CA ALA A 101 1.69 8.05 -6.90
C ALA A 101 1.90 6.88 -7.88
N LEU A 102 3.14 6.43 -8.08
CA LEU A 102 3.44 5.25 -8.89
C LEU A 102 2.88 3.96 -8.28
N LEU A 103 2.94 3.80 -6.95
CA LEU A 103 2.29 2.69 -6.26
C LEU A 103 0.78 2.71 -6.45
N TRP A 104 0.16 3.89 -6.32
CA TRP A 104 -1.27 4.07 -6.55
C TRP A 104 -1.66 3.71 -8.00
N LEU A 105 -0.93 4.19 -8.99
CA LEU A 105 -1.15 3.81 -10.40
C LEU A 105 -1.00 2.29 -10.60
N SER A 106 0.02 1.68 -9.99
CA SER A 106 0.23 0.23 -10.04
C SER A 106 -0.94 -0.53 -9.42
N MET A 107 -1.53 -0.03 -8.32
CA MET A 107 -2.74 -0.59 -7.75
C MET A 107 -3.94 -0.49 -8.70
N LEU A 108 -4.12 0.64 -9.40
CA LEU A 108 -5.22 0.83 -10.33
C LEU A 108 -5.16 -0.07 -11.56
N PHE A 109 -3.97 -0.22 -12.14
CA PHE A 109 -3.80 -0.88 -13.44
C PHE A 109 -3.34 -2.33 -13.37
N ILE A 110 -2.83 -2.78 -12.21
CA ILE A 110 -2.31 -4.14 -12.04
C ILE A 110 -3.08 -4.86 -10.93
N ALA A 111 -3.00 -4.36 -9.70
CA ALA A 111 -3.50 -5.10 -8.54
C ALA A 111 -5.03 -5.24 -8.54
N LEU A 112 -5.76 -4.14 -8.75
CA LEU A 112 -7.22 -4.18 -8.80
C LEU A 112 -7.76 -5.07 -9.92
N PRO A 113 -7.31 -4.96 -11.19
CA PRO A 113 -7.73 -5.87 -12.25
C PRO A 113 -7.49 -7.34 -11.91
N ILE A 114 -6.30 -7.68 -11.40
CA ILE A 114 -5.97 -9.05 -10.99
C ILE A 114 -6.87 -9.51 -9.84
N ALA A 115 -7.21 -8.64 -8.90
CA ALA A 115 -8.17 -8.93 -7.82
C ALA A 115 -9.63 -9.08 -8.32
N GLY A 116 -9.91 -8.84 -9.61
CA GLY A 116 -11.26 -8.79 -10.17
C GLY A 116 -12.03 -7.52 -9.81
N GLN A 117 -11.30 -6.45 -9.47
CA GLN A 117 -11.77 -5.14 -9.01
C GLN A 117 -11.31 -4.02 -9.99
N GLY A 118 -11.73 -2.78 -9.78
CA GLY A 118 -11.30 -1.62 -10.57
C GLY A 118 -12.08 -1.42 -11.88
N ILE A 119 -11.48 -0.69 -12.83
CA ILE A 119 -12.12 -0.31 -14.12
C ILE A 119 -12.43 -1.54 -14.99
N LEU A 120 -11.57 -2.56 -14.93
CA LEU A 120 -11.73 -3.82 -15.66
C LEU A 120 -12.42 -4.92 -14.84
N GLY A 121 -12.57 -4.72 -13.53
CA GLY A 121 -13.18 -5.68 -12.61
C GLY A 121 -14.65 -5.38 -12.34
N ARG A 122 -15.49 -6.41 -12.29
CA ARG A 122 -16.95 -6.26 -12.15
C ARG A 122 -17.44 -6.00 -10.71
N ARG A 123 -16.56 -6.04 -9.70
CA ARG A 123 -16.96 -6.10 -8.28
C ARG A 123 -16.66 -4.84 -7.44
N SER A 124 -15.92 -3.86 -7.96
CA SER A 124 -15.54 -2.68 -7.16
C SER A 124 -16.50 -1.52 -7.42
N GLY A 125 -16.81 -0.73 -6.39
CA GLY A 125 -17.61 0.48 -6.58
C GLY A 125 -16.97 1.45 -7.58
N ARG A 126 -17.79 2.28 -8.25
CA ARG A 126 -17.35 3.33 -9.20
C ARG A 126 -16.25 4.25 -8.66
N TYR A 127 -16.14 4.34 -7.33
CA TYR A 127 -15.20 5.19 -6.60
C TYR A 127 -14.00 4.44 -6.02
N SER A 128 -13.77 3.17 -6.38
CA SER A 128 -12.63 2.39 -5.86
C SER A 128 -11.28 3.05 -6.14
N TRP A 129 -11.13 3.73 -7.28
CA TRP A 129 -9.92 4.49 -7.58
C TRP A 129 -9.67 5.63 -6.57
N LEU A 130 -10.73 6.29 -6.12
CA LEU A 130 -10.68 7.37 -5.14
C LEU A 130 -10.46 6.82 -3.73
N GLU A 131 -11.10 5.69 -3.38
CA GLU A 131 -10.82 4.96 -2.14
C GLU A 131 -9.32 4.64 -2.05
N GLN A 132 -8.73 4.12 -3.14
CA GLN A 132 -7.29 3.84 -3.20
C GLN A 132 -6.44 5.11 -3.14
N LEU A 133 -6.85 6.20 -3.78
CA LEU A 133 -6.12 7.47 -3.70
C LEU A 133 -6.05 8.00 -2.27
N ILE A 134 -7.18 7.97 -1.55
CA ILE A 134 -7.24 8.38 -0.13
C ILE A 134 -6.32 7.50 0.73
N LEU A 135 -6.34 6.18 0.52
CA LEU A 135 -5.47 5.26 1.24
C LEU A 135 -3.98 5.53 0.97
N HIS A 136 -3.60 5.78 -0.29
CA HIS A 136 -2.22 6.12 -0.62
C HIS A 136 -1.80 7.48 -0.08
N ALA A 137 -2.71 8.45 0.02
CA ALA A 137 -2.44 9.72 0.70
C ALA A 137 -2.20 9.51 2.21
N ILE A 138 -2.99 8.64 2.86
CA ILE A 138 -2.78 8.24 4.26
C ILE A 138 -1.42 7.55 4.42
N PHE A 139 -1.10 6.59 3.54
CA PHE A 139 0.19 5.92 3.54
C PHE A 139 1.34 6.91 3.37
N PHE A 140 1.24 7.85 2.43
CA PHE A 140 2.24 8.90 2.22
C PHE A 140 2.49 9.70 3.50
N ILE A 141 1.44 10.22 4.14
CA ILE A 141 1.55 11.02 5.37
C ILE A 141 2.20 10.21 6.48
N ALA A 142 1.72 8.98 6.72
CA ALA A 142 2.25 8.11 7.76
C ALA A 142 3.71 7.72 7.49
N TYR A 143 4.02 7.31 6.26
CA TYR A 143 5.35 6.88 5.85
C TYR A 143 6.36 8.02 5.96
N THR A 144 6.05 9.21 5.43
CA THR A 144 6.91 10.39 5.58
C THR A 144 7.16 10.73 7.05
N THR A 145 6.13 10.65 7.89
CA THR A 145 6.26 10.92 9.33
C THR A 145 7.22 9.93 10.00
N PHE A 146 7.02 8.63 9.81
CA PHE A 146 7.88 7.61 10.40
C PHE A 146 9.32 7.68 9.87
N VAL A 147 9.49 7.85 8.55
CA VAL A 147 10.83 7.98 7.95
C VAL A 147 11.63 9.12 8.60
N ARG A 148 11.00 10.29 8.81
CA ARG A 148 11.66 11.47 9.42
C ARG A 148 11.93 11.35 10.92
N ILE A 149 11.19 10.50 11.62
CA ILE A 149 11.46 10.21 13.03
C ILE A 149 12.65 9.26 13.16
N ILE A 150 12.80 8.37 12.18
CA ILE A 150 13.74 7.25 12.24
C ILE A 150 15.12 7.61 11.66
N ILE A 151 15.17 8.45 10.64
CA ILE A 151 16.38 8.91 9.92
C ILE A 151 16.70 10.34 10.34
#